data_AF-A0A6I3KNN4-F1
#
_entry.id   AF-A0A6I3KNN4-F1
#
_cell.length_a   1.000
_cell.length_b   1.000
_cell.length_c   1.000
_cell.angle_alpha   90.00
_cell.angle_beta   90.00
_cell.angle_gamma   90.00
#
_symmetry.space_group_name_H-M   'P 1'
#
loop_
_entity.id
_entity.type
_entity.pdbx_description
1 polymer ?
#
loop_
_entity_poly.entity_id
_entity_poly.type
_entity_poly.pdbx_seq_one_letter_code
_entity_poly.pdbx_strand_id
1 'polypeptide(L)'
;MLEAEASPQALGLLRGIAWLTGGELSRAAQAAADRLDAAGTTAPNWAVRLGAPVRAVEFTRSGAEGRCLLMGSFERAGAIHGFLVGVHRRREDVAHYIVLFSGDDAAVEQQMTGRGLPGRTERLSPLDFRRELESALDRRARQDRADLHRGILRCQDPDADLPPYALAATVLRAHLRAIGSNV
;
A
#
# COMPACT_ATOMS: atom_id res chain seq x y z
N MET A 1 13.92 -16.56 -17.25
CA MET A 1 13.82 -15.07 -17.26
C MET A 1 12.38 -14.75 -17.65
N LEU A 2 11.64 -13.93 -16.90
CA LEU A 2 10.18 -13.75 -17.12
C LEU A 2 9.83 -13.35 -18.56
N GLU A 3 10.64 -12.48 -19.17
CA GLU A 3 10.47 -12.06 -20.56
C GLU A 3 10.64 -13.21 -21.57
N ALA A 4 11.45 -14.22 -21.26
CA ALA A 4 11.67 -15.37 -22.14
C ALA A 4 10.47 -16.33 -22.18
N GLU A 5 9.55 -16.25 -21.20
CA GLU A 5 8.34 -17.08 -21.19
C GLU A 5 7.23 -16.53 -22.09
N ALA A 6 7.27 -15.22 -22.41
CA ALA A 6 6.31 -14.52 -23.28
C ALA A 6 4.83 -14.86 -22.98
N SER A 7 4.46 -14.94 -21.70
CA SER A 7 3.13 -15.31 -21.24
C SER A 7 2.35 -14.11 -20.70
N PRO A 8 1.00 -14.15 -20.72
CA PRO A 8 0.17 -13.17 -20.02
C PRO A 8 0.58 -13.00 -18.55
N GLN A 9 0.92 -14.08 -17.86
CA GLN A 9 1.33 -14.07 -16.46
C GLN A 9 2.65 -13.32 -16.26
N ALA A 10 3.63 -13.53 -17.15
CA ALA A 10 4.90 -12.82 -17.13
C ALA A 10 4.70 -11.31 -17.36
N LEU A 11 3.89 -10.93 -18.36
CA LEU A 11 3.55 -9.53 -18.61
C LEU A 11 2.84 -8.90 -17.41
N GLY A 12 1.87 -9.60 -16.82
CA GLY A 12 1.19 -9.16 -15.62
C GLY A 12 2.15 -8.92 -14.46
N LEU A 13 3.04 -9.88 -14.18
CA LEU A 13 4.01 -9.78 -13.10
C LEU A 13 4.99 -8.61 -13.30
N LEU A 14 5.49 -8.41 -14.52
CA LEU A 14 6.36 -7.27 -14.84
C LEU A 14 5.66 -5.93 -14.63
N ARG A 15 4.40 -5.78 -15.07
CA ARG A 15 3.59 -4.59 -14.78
C ARG A 15 3.36 -4.39 -13.29
N GLY A 16 3.13 -5.48 -12.55
CA GLY A 16 3.00 -5.45 -11.09
C GLY A 16 4.27 -4.96 -10.40
N ILE A 17 5.44 -5.47 -10.80
CA ILE A 17 6.74 -5.04 -10.28
C ILE A 17 6.99 -3.56 -10.60
N ALA A 18 6.75 -3.15 -11.85
CA ALA A 18 6.90 -1.77 -12.29
C ALA A 18 6.08 -0.81 -11.42
N TRP A 19 4.83 -1.19 -11.11
CA TRP A 19 3.91 -0.41 -10.29
C TRP A 19 4.29 -0.38 -8.79
N LEU A 20 4.62 -1.54 -8.21
CA LEU A 20 4.96 -1.67 -6.78
C LEU A 20 6.26 -0.98 -6.41
N THR A 21 7.22 -0.97 -7.33
CA THR A 21 8.59 -0.50 -7.07
C THR A 21 8.83 0.90 -7.62
N GLY A 22 9.98 1.48 -7.31
CA GLY A 22 10.46 2.73 -7.90
C GLY A 22 11.90 2.58 -8.38
N GLY A 23 12.44 3.62 -9.02
CA GLY A 23 13.85 3.64 -9.45
C GLY A 23 14.14 2.70 -10.61
N GLU A 24 15.32 2.08 -10.58
CA GLU A 24 15.83 1.27 -11.69
C GLU A 24 15.04 -0.01 -11.92
N LEU A 25 14.67 -0.73 -10.85
CA LEU A 25 13.86 -1.95 -10.95
C LEU A 25 12.50 -1.71 -11.61
N SER A 26 11.85 -0.59 -11.26
CA SER A 26 10.58 -0.19 -11.86
C SER A 26 10.74 0.07 -13.36
N ARG A 27 11.78 0.83 -13.76
CA ARG A 27 12.08 1.13 -15.16
C ARG A 27 12.43 -0.12 -15.97
N ALA A 28 13.24 -1.02 -15.40
CA ALA A 28 13.64 -2.26 -16.06
C ALA A 28 12.43 -3.20 -16.26
N ALA A 29 11.57 -3.33 -15.24
CA ALA A 29 10.35 -4.11 -15.32
C ALA A 29 9.36 -3.53 -16.34
N GLN A 30 9.21 -2.19 -16.39
CA GLN A 30 8.37 -1.52 -17.37
C GLN A 30 8.89 -1.77 -18.79
N ALA A 31 10.19 -1.57 -19.03
CA ALA A 31 10.78 -1.79 -20.36
C ALA A 31 10.62 -3.25 -20.83
N ALA A 32 10.72 -4.22 -19.93
CA ALA A 32 10.46 -5.63 -20.26
C ALA A 32 8.97 -5.90 -20.55
N ALA A 33 8.07 -5.28 -19.79
CA ALA A 33 6.63 -5.36 -20.06
C ALA A 33 6.27 -4.76 -21.43
N ASP A 34 6.86 -3.62 -21.78
CA ASP A 34 6.61 -2.94 -23.06
C ASP A 34 7.05 -3.80 -24.25
N ARG A 35 8.16 -4.55 -24.11
CA ARG A 35 8.61 -5.49 -25.15
C ARG A 35 7.66 -6.66 -25.34
N LEU A 36 7.12 -7.23 -24.25
CA LEU A 36 6.11 -8.29 -24.34
C LEU A 36 4.79 -7.81 -24.96
N ASP A 37 4.36 -6.59 -24.61
CA ASP A 37 3.17 -5.96 -25.18
C ASP A 37 3.34 -5.67 -26.67
N ALA A 38 4.50 -5.14 -27.09
CA ALA A 38 4.85 -4.91 -28.49
C ALA A 38 4.94 -6.22 -29.30
N ALA A 39 5.26 -7.34 -28.64
CA ALA A 39 5.24 -8.67 -29.25
C ALA A 39 3.82 -9.28 -29.33
N GLY A 40 2.78 -8.56 -28.89
CA GLY A 40 1.38 -8.99 -28.97
C GLY A 40 0.90 -9.81 -27.76
N THR A 41 1.65 -9.83 -26.66
CA THR A 41 1.22 -10.53 -25.44
C THR A 41 0.10 -9.74 -24.76
N THR A 42 -1.07 -10.34 -24.62
CA THR A 42 -2.19 -9.69 -23.92
C THR A 42 -2.01 -9.79 -22.41
N ALA A 43 -2.10 -8.65 -21.71
CA ALA A 43 -2.04 -8.62 -20.26
C ALA A 43 -3.30 -9.22 -19.62
N PRO A 44 -3.18 -9.88 -18.46
CA PRO A 44 -4.34 -10.40 -17.73
C PRO A 44 -5.18 -9.24 -17.17
N ASN A 45 -6.48 -9.47 -17.01
CA ASN A 45 -7.44 -8.44 -16.58
C ASN A 45 -7.05 -7.72 -15.29
N TRP A 46 -6.43 -8.43 -14.33
CA TRP A 46 -5.97 -7.81 -13.09
C TRP A 46 -4.86 -6.78 -13.33
N ALA A 47 -3.98 -6.99 -14.31
CA ALA A 47 -2.89 -6.07 -14.62
C ALA A 47 -3.42 -4.82 -15.34
N VAL A 48 -4.48 -4.95 -16.14
CA VAL A 48 -5.22 -3.80 -16.69
C VAL A 48 -5.82 -2.96 -15.56
N ARG A 49 -6.45 -3.60 -14.57
CA ARG A 49 -7.02 -2.90 -13.40
C ARG A 49 -5.96 -2.18 -12.56
N LEU A 50 -4.74 -2.69 -12.49
CA LEU A 50 -3.64 -2.01 -11.78
C LEU A 50 -3.26 -0.67 -12.43
N GLY A 51 -3.36 -0.57 -13.76
CA GLY A 51 -3.06 0.64 -14.52
C GLY A 51 -4.19 1.68 -14.52
N ALA A 52 -5.36 1.37 -13.97
CA ALA A 52 -6.44 2.34 -13.88
C ALA A 52 -6.09 3.50 -12.92
N PRO A 53 -6.55 4.73 -13.19
CA PRO A 53 -6.33 5.87 -12.30
C PRO A 53 -6.84 5.59 -10.88
N VAL A 54 -6.14 6.14 -9.89
CA VAL A 54 -6.56 6.09 -8.49
C VAL A 54 -7.23 7.40 -8.10
N ARG A 55 -8.40 7.32 -7.45
CA ARG A 55 -9.12 8.47 -6.92
C ARG A 55 -9.20 8.37 -5.41
N ALA A 56 -8.78 9.41 -4.71
CA ALA A 56 -8.98 9.53 -3.27
C ALA A 56 -10.47 9.55 -2.93
N VAL A 57 -10.87 8.82 -1.88
CA VAL A 57 -12.25 8.81 -1.39
C VAL A 57 -12.31 9.49 -0.02
N GLU A 58 -11.80 8.85 1.03
CA GLU A 58 -11.80 9.42 2.38
C GLU A 58 -10.49 9.12 3.11
N PHE A 59 -10.02 10.10 3.89
CA PHE A 59 -8.84 9.98 4.73
C PHE A 59 -9.15 10.52 6.12
N THR A 60 -8.89 9.71 7.14
CA THR A 60 -9.14 10.08 8.53
C THR A 60 -7.98 9.70 9.43
N ARG A 61 -7.89 10.43 10.53
CA ARG A 61 -7.03 10.16 11.67
C ARG A 61 -7.91 10.00 12.90
N SER A 62 -7.68 8.95 13.66
CA SER A 62 -8.32 8.75 14.96
C SER A 62 -7.27 8.48 16.01
N GLY A 63 -7.37 9.10 17.18
CA GLY A 63 -6.36 8.95 18.22
C GLY A 63 -6.91 9.03 19.64
N ALA A 64 -6.39 8.17 20.49
CA ALA A 64 -6.48 8.23 21.96
C ALA A 64 -5.10 7.94 22.55
N GLU A 65 -4.84 8.41 23.76
CA GLU A 65 -3.50 8.44 24.39
C GLU A 65 -2.54 7.31 23.97
N GLY A 66 -1.48 7.69 23.25
CA GLY A 66 -0.39 6.78 22.86
C GLY A 66 -0.63 5.93 21.60
N ARG A 67 -1.84 5.93 21.03
CA ARG A 67 -2.19 5.22 19.79
C ARG A 67 -2.89 6.13 18.79
N CYS A 68 -2.57 5.96 17.52
CA CYS A 68 -3.20 6.68 16.42
C CYS A 68 -3.50 5.70 15.30
N LEU A 69 -4.69 5.80 14.70
CA LEU A 69 -5.06 5.07 13.50
C LEU A 69 -5.14 6.06 12.34
N LEU A 70 -4.46 5.74 11.24
CA LEU A 70 -4.65 6.41 9.96
C LEU A 70 -5.45 5.48 9.07
N MET A 71 -6.59 5.95 8.61
CA MET A 71 -7.51 5.16 7.79
C MET A 71 -7.78 5.89 6.48
N GLY A 72 -7.68 5.17 5.38
CA GLY A 72 -7.81 5.74 4.04
C GLY A 72 -8.54 4.81 3.10
N SER A 73 -9.23 5.39 2.13
CA SER A 73 -9.86 4.68 1.02
C SER A 73 -9.63 5.38 -0.31
N PHE A 74 -9.61 4.58 -1.37
CA PHE A 74 -9.48 5.05 -2.74
C PHE A 74 -10.27 4.16 -3.70
N GLU A 75 -10.71 4.74 -4.80
CA GLU A 75 -11.34 4.01 -5.90
C GLU A 75 -10.28 3.71 -6.97
N ARG A 76 -10.32 2.48 -7.51
CA ARG A 76 -9.58 2.12 -8.73
C ARG A 76 -10.34 1.07 -9.52
N ALA A 77 -10.46 1.30 -10.83
CA ALA A 77 -11.14 0.38 -11.75
C ALA A 77 -12.56 0.00 -11.27
N GLY A 78 -13.32 0.98 -10.77
CA GLY A 78 -14.70 0.81 -10.30
C GLY A 78 -14.86 0.05 -8.99
N ALA A 79 -13.79 -0.10 -8.21
CA ALA A 79 -13.83 -0.73 -6.88
C ALA A 79 -13.20 0.17 -5.83
N ILE A 80 -13.83 0.27 -4.65
CA ILE A 80 -13.23 0.91 -3.48
C ILE A 80 -12.28 -0.07 -2.80
N HIS A 81 -11.13 0.47 -2.39
CA HIS A 81 -10.11 -0.20 -1.61
C HIS A 81 -9.86 0.63 -0.36
N GLY A 82 -9.71 -0.04 0.78
CA GLY A 82 -9.45 0.61 2.06
C GLY A 82 -8.17 0.11 2.70
N PHE A 83 -7.64 0.87 3.63
CA PHE A 83 -6.57 0.43 4.50
C PHE A 83 -6.62 1.15 5.84
N LEU A 84 -6.01 0.53 6.84
CA LEU A 84 -5.84 1.06 8.17
C LEU A 84 -4.41 0.83 8.63
N VAL A 85 -3.77 1.87 9.16
CA VAL A 85 -2.43 1.82 9.70
C VAL A 85 -2.47 2.21 11.17
N GLY A 86 -2.05 1.29 12.03
CA GLY A 86 -1.83 1.59 13.44
C GLY A 86 -0.48 2.26 13.63
N VAL A 87 -0.45 3.39 14.33
CA VAL A 87 0.74 4.19 14.63
C VAL A 87 0.92 4.30 16.15
N HIS A 88 2.10 3.94 16.64
CA HIS A 88 2.45 4.06 18.06
C HIS A 88 3.03 5.45 18.35
N ARG A 89 2.20 6.33 18.92
CA ARG A 89 2.62 7.70 19.29
C ARG A 89 3.72 7.71 20.36
N ARG A 90 3.72 6.73 21.28
CA ARG A 90 4.76 6.58 22.33
C ARG A 90 6.11 6.06 21.80
N ARG A 91 6.15 5.61 20.55
CA ARG A 91 7.38 5.13 19.89
C ARG A 91 7.68 6.02 18.69
N GLU A 92 7.69 7.33 18.92
CA GLU A 92 8.03 8.34 17.92
C GLU A 92 7.19 8.26 16.64
N ASP A 93 5.89 7.97 16.73
CA ASP A 93 4.99 7.87 15.57
C ASP A 93 5.38 6.77 14.56
N VAL A 94 5.88 5.63 15.04
CA VAL A 94 6.22 4.49 14.19
C VAL A 94 4.97 3.70 13.79
N ALA A 95 4.83 3.41 12.50
CA ALA A 95 3.82 2.50 12.00
C ALA A 95 4.04 1.07 12.54
N HIS A 96 2.99 0.49 13.10
CA HIS A 96 3.01 -0.79 13.82
C HIS A 96 2.52 -1.95 12.97
N TYR A 97 1.32 -1.81 12.40
CA TYR A 97 0.66 -2.81 11.55
C TYR A 97 -0.12 -2.11 10.44
N ILE A 98 -0.41 -2.86 9.38
CA ILE A 98 -1.20 -2.40 8.23
C ILE A 98 -2.28 -3.45 7.97
N VAL A 99 -3.52 -3.00 7.87
CA VAL A 99 -4.65 -3.83 7.43
C VAL A 99 -5.08 -3.31 6.07
N LEU A 100 -5.26 -4.22 5.11
CA LEU A 100 -5.79 -3.91 3.79
C LEU A 100 -7.24 -4.41 3.73
N PHE A 101 -8.14 -3.57 3.24
CA PHE A 101 -9.55 -3.90 3.05
C PHE A 101 -9.83 -4.07 1.57
N SER A 102 -10.57 -5.14 1.25
CA SER A 102 -11.05 -5.41 -0.10
C SER A 102 -12.48 -5.93 -0.03
N GLY A 103 -13.28 -5.56 -1.01
CA GLY A 103 -14.69 -5.93 -1.11
C GLY A 103 -15.42 -4.94 -2.02
N ASP A 104 -16.74 -5.04 -2.05
CA ASP A 104 -17.56 -3.93 -2.52
C ASP A 104 -17.56 -2.77 -1.49
N ASP A 105 -18.15 -1.65 -1.86
CA ASP A 105 -18.17 -0.43 -1.05
C ASP A 105 -18.73 -0.68 0.35
N ALA A 106 -19.84 -1.44 0.43
CA ALA A 106 -20.48 -1.80 1.69
C ALA A 106 -19.59 -2.68 2.58
N ALA A 107 -18.87 -3.64 2.00
CA ALA A 107 -17.94 -4.49 2.73
C ALA A 107 -16.73 -3.71 3.26
N VAL A 108 -16.21 -2.75 2.48
CA VAL A 108 -15.10 -1.88 2.93
C VAL A 108 -15.58 -0.95 4.05
N GLU A 109 -16.75 -0.33 3.91
CA GLU A 109 -17.35 0.51 4.95
C GLU A 109 -17.63 -0.28 6.24
N GLN A 110 -18.14 -1.51 6.13
CA GLN A 110 -18.37 -2.40 7.27
C GLN A 110 -17.05 -2.76 7.97
N GLN A 111 -16.00 -3.06 7.20
CA GLN A 111 -14.67 -3.37 7.74
C GLN A 111 -14.04 -2.16 8.42
N MET A 112 -14.27 -0.94 7.91
CA MET A 112 -13.78 0.30 8.50
C MET A 112 -14.54 0.66 9.79
N THR A 113 -15.87 0.52 9.79
CA THR A 113 -16.71 0.83 10.96
C THR A 113 -16.54 -0.17 12.11
N GLY A 114 -16.29 -1.45 11.82
CA GLY A 114 -16.11 -2.50 12.82
C GLY A 114 -14.79 -2.45 13.60
N ARG A 115 -13.82 -1.61 13.21
CA ARG A 115 -12.46 -1.62 13.79
C ARG A 115 -12.29 -0.81 15.08
N GLY A 116 -13.31 -0.10 15.55
CA GLY A 116 -13.28 0.68 16.79
C GLY A 116 -12.24 1.82 16.73
N LEU A 117 -12.69 3.02 16.38
CA LEU A 117 -11.81 4.18 16.26
C LEU A 117 -11.47 4.74 17.67
N PRO A 118 -10.19 4.85 18.05
CA PRO A 118 -9.82 5.35 19.37
C PRO A 118 -10.00 6.86 19.45
N GLY A 119 -10.82 7.34 20.39
CA GLY A 119 -10.91 8.78 20.68
C GLY A 119 -11.54 9.59 19.54
N ARG A 120 -11.02 10.80 19.30
CA ARG A 120 -11.60 11.72 18.32
C ARG A 120 -11.11 11.38 16.91
N THR A 121 -12.05 11.26 15.98
CA THR A 121 -11.79 11.11 14.55
C THR A 121 -11.82 12.47 13.84
N GLU A 122 -10.83 12.71 13.01
CA GLU A 122 -10.65 13.92 12.20
C GLU A 122 -10.45 13.52 10.73
N ARG A 123 -11.11 14.25 9.82
CA ARG A 123 -10.88 14.12 8.38
C ARG A 123 -9.62 14.89 8.00
N LEU A 124 -8.77 14.27 7.18
CA LEU A 124 -7.54 14.87 6.68
C LEU A 124 -7.65 15.14 5.19
N SER A 125 -6.94 16.18 4.72
CA SER A 125 -6.71 16.33 3.29
C SER A 125 -5.84 15.17 2.77
N PRO A 126 -5.94 14.80 1.48
CA PRO A 126 -5.07 13.78 0.89
C PRO A 126 -3.57 14.07 1.09
N LEU A 127 -3.19 15.35 1.04
CA LEU A 127 -1.79 15.77 1.22
C LEU A 127 -1.32 15.57 2.66
N ASP A 128 -2.11 15.98 3.64
CA ASP A 128 -1.75 15.84 5.06
C ASP A 128 -1.73 14.38 5.47
N PHE A 129 -2.72 13.61 5.02
CA PHE A 129 -2.76 12.17 5.23
C PHE A 129 -1.52 11.48 4.65
N ARG A 130 -1.17 11.79 3.39
CA ARG A 130 0.03 11.23 2.74
C ARG A 130 1.29 11.56 3.56
N ARG A 131 1.47 12.82 3.96
CA ARG A 131 2.63 13.25 4.74
C ARG A 131 2.74 12.51 6.08
N GLU A 132 1.65 12.41 6.83
CA GLU A 132 1.64 11.70 8.12
C GLU A 132 1.96 10.21 7.94
N LEU A 133 1.32 9.58 6.96
CA LEU A 133 1.50 8.16 6.70
C LEU A 133 2.91 7.84 6.20
N GLU A 134 3.43 8.58 5.22
CA GLU A 134 4.79 8.39 4.71
C GLU A 134 5.83 8.56 5.82
N SER A 135 5.68 9.58 6.67
CA SER A 135 6.53 9.80 7.84
C SER A 135 6.54 8.59 8.78
N ALA A 136 5.36 8.05 9.11
CA ALA A 136 5.24 6.89 9.99
C ALA A 136 5.85 5.61 9.39
N LEU A 137 5.64 5.38 8.08
CA LEU A 137 6.22 4.25 7.34
C LEU A 137 7.75 4.38 7.22
N ASP A 138 8.27 5.59 7.02
CA ASP A 138 9.71 5.85 6.93
C ASP A 138 10.42 5.66 8.27
N ARG A 139 9.77 6.06 9.37
CA ARG A 139 10.27 5.79 10.72
C ARG A 139 10.33 4.29 11.00
N ARG A 140 9.29 3.54 10.64
CA ARG A 140 9.32 2.08 10.75
C ARG A 140 10.44 1.46 9.93
N ALA A 141 10.60 1.87 8.67
CA ALA A 141 11.68 1.36 7.81
C ALA A 141 13.08 1.64 8.38
N ARG A 142 13.32 2.83 8.95
CA ARG A 142 14.58 3.16 9.65
C ARG A 142 14.79 2.28 10.88
N GLN A 143 13.74 2.06 11.66
CA GLN A 143 13.81 1.19 12.84
C GLN A 143 14.11 -0.26 12.44
N ASP A 144 13.40 -0.81 11.45
CA ASP A 144 13.62 -2.18 10.97
C ASP A 144 15.06 -2.35 10.43
N ARG A 145 15.59 -1.35 9.74
CA ARG A 145 16.99 -1.33 9.29
C ARG A 145 17.96 -1.32 10.46
N ALA A 146 17.72 -0.48 11.47
CA ALA A 146 18.58 -0.40 12.66
C ALA A 146 18.56 -1.70 13.47
N ASP A 147 17.38 -2.32 13.62
CA ASP A 147 17.20 -3.61 14.29
C ASP A 147 17.97 -4.71 13.53
N LEU A 148 17.87 -4.76 12.20
CA LEU A 148 18.62 -5.70 11.37
C LEU A 148 20.14 -5.56 11.54
N HIS A 149 20.67 -4.32 11.58
CA HIS A 149 22.10 -4.08 11.81
C HIS A 149 22.56 -4.55 13.20
N ARG A 150 21.65 -4.61 14.17
CA ARG A 150 21.90 -5.12 15.53
C ARG A 150 21.69 -6.63 15.64
N GLY A 151 21.36 -7.32 14.54
CA GLY A 151 21.02 -8.74 14.55
C GLY A 151 19.66 -9.05 15.18
N ILE A 152 18.82 -8.05 15.39
CA ILE A 152 17.47 -8.23 15.92
C ILE A 152 16.56 -8.62 14.75
N LEU A 153 16.33 -9.92 14.60
CA LEU A 153 15.32 -10.44 13.69
C LEU A 153 13.96 -10.33 14.38
N ARG A 154 13.09 -9.45 13.87
CA ARG A 154 11.69 -9.44 14.29
C ARG A 154 10.98 -10.64 13.69
N CYS A 155 10.89 -11.72 14.47
CA CYS A 155 10.03 -12.84 14.14
C CYS A 155 8.57 -12.43 14.29
N GLN A 156 7.86 -12.46 13.16
CA GLN A 156 6.40 -12.43 12.99
C GLN A 156 5.67 -11.13 13.37
N ASP A 157 4.91 -10.60 12.41
CA ASP A 157 3.70 -9.86 12.76
C ASP A 157 2.82 -10.83 13.57
N PRO A 158 2.39 -10.48 14.79
CA PRO A 158 1.73 -11.41 15.71
C PRO A 158 0.33 -11.85 15.25
N ASP A 159 -0.13 -11.37 14.09
CA ASP A 159 -1.46 -11.60 13.55
C ASP A 159 -1.32 -12.35 12.23
N ALA A 160 -1.45 -13.68 12.28
CA ALA A 160 -1.23 -14.57 11.14
C ALA A 160 -2.18 -14.30 9.95
N ASP A 161 -3.28 -13.58 10.20
CA ASP A 161 -4.27 -13.19 9.20
C ASP A 161 -3.90 -11.89 8.46
N LEU A 162 -2.83 -11.20 8.88
CA LEU A 162 -2.33 -10.00 8.20
C LEU A 162 -1.20 -10.34 7.22
N PRO A 163 -1.16 -9.66 6.05
CA PRO A 163 -0.01 -9.78 5.16
C PRO A 163 1.25 -9.28 5.85
N PRO A 164 2.45 -9.82 5.50
CA PRO A 164 3.70 -9.34 6.05
C PRO A 164 3.84 -7.83 5.91
N TYR A 165 4.19 -7.13 6.99
CA TYR A 165 4.27 -5.66 7.02
C TYR A 165 5.02 -5.07 5.82
N ALA A 166 6.18 -5.64 5.45
CA ALA A 166 7.00 -5.14 4.35
C ALA A 166 6.25 -5.18 2.99
N LEU A 167 5.46 -6.23 2.75
CA LEU A 167 4.62 -6.33 1.55
C LEU A 167 3.49 -5.30 1.59
N ALA A 168 2.77 -5.22 2.71
CA ALA A 168 1.67 -4.27 2.88
C ALA A 168 2.14 -2.81 2.75
N ALA A 169 3.30 -2.48 3.33
CA ALA A 169 3.91 -1.15 3.23
C ALA A 169 4.33 -0.84 1.79
N THR A 170 4.84 -1.82 1.04
CA THR A 170 5.21 -1.62 -0.38
C THR A 170 3.97 -1.32 -1.23
N VAL A 171 2.91 -2.11 -1.06
CA VAL A 171 1.62 -1.89 -1.74
C VAL A 171 1.05 -0.52 -1.40
N LEU A 172 1.04 -0.16 -0.12
CA LEU A 172 0.52 1.11 0.35
C LEU A 172 1.30 2.31 -0.21
N ARG A 173 2.64 2.25 -0.22
CA ARG A 173 3.48 3.28 -0.84
C ARG A 173 3.20 3.43 -2.33
N ALA A 174 2.98 2.32 -3.05
CA ALA A 174 2.61 2.38 -4.47
C ALA A 174 1.27 3.11 -4.68
N HIS A 175 0.28 2.86 -3.82
CA HIS A 175 -0.99 3.59 -3.85
C HIS A 175 -0.83 5.09 -3.54
N LEU A 176 -0.04 5.45 -2.53
CA LEU A 176 0.21 6.86 -2.18
C LEU A 176 0.89 7.63 -3.31
N ARG A 177 1.83 6.99 -4.03
CA ARG A 177 2.43 7.57 -5.24
C ARG A 177 1.37 7.84 -6.31
N ALA A 178 0.46 6.89 -6.55
CA ALA A 178 -0.60 7.04 -7.56
C ALA A 178 -1.61 8.14 -7.19
N ILE A 179 -1.96 8.28 -5.91
CA ILE A 179 -2.88 9.33 -5.41
C ILE A 179 -2.26 10.72 -5.58
N GLY A 180 -0.96 10.87 -5.37
CA GLY A 180 -0.26 12.15 -5.42
C GLY A 180 0.05 12.69 -6.82
N SER A 181 -0.11 11.88 -7.88
CA SER A 181 0.18 12.26 -9.26
C SER A 181 -1.02 12.83 -10.04
N ASN A 182 -2.20 12.93 -9.39
CA ASN A 182 -3.45 13.41 -9.99
C ASN A 182 -3.80 14.86 -9.59
N VAL A 183 -2.80 15.68 -9.23
CA VAL A 183 -2.95 17.12 -8.94
C VAL A 183 -2.17 17.93 -9.97
#